data_AF-A0A932TXC4-F1
#
_entry.id   AF-A0A932TXC4-F1
#
_cell.length_a   1.000
_cell.length_b   1.000
_cell.length_c   1.000
_cell.angle_alpha   90.00
_cell.angle_beta   90.00
_cell.angle_gamma   90.00
#
_symmetry.space_group_name_H-M   'P 1'
#
loop_
_entity.id
_entity.type
_entity.pdbx_description
1 polymer ?
#
loop_
_entity_poly.entity_id
_entity_poly.type
_entity_poly.pdbx_seq_one_letter_code
_entity_poly.pdbx_strand_id
1 'polypeptide(L)'
;MQLKQVLAAVPGLPKRFVYYLESLGYIKPRKVPKARIARRDYSAEDLQLLRSIWRYYQRGFSLQHAYKQATKESHVVTYVALAVPVPQQRQVVERLRGQEEVEAAAAVYGESFGLIAKWRTAEEHDLYPFLVSLLREAGLTSIPAVWKADERFRRAGRKARKGVHVRAYVLLKIPGTSADRILQQLRAFSGITEAGVVYGETDIVAKVEVGSQEELDRLVMEQVHGIPGVESTRTYIVVGGLHWSRDVP
;
A
#
# COMPACT_ATOMS: atom_id res chain seq x y z
N MET A 1 0.45 -20.66 -23.40
CA MET A 1 1.19 -19.74 -24.29
C MET A 1 2.57 -20.33 -24.57
N GLN A 2 3.10 -20.17 -25.79
CA GLN A 2 4.45 -20.63 -26.13
C GLN A 2 5.52 -19.65 -25.63
N LEU A 3 6.75 -20.13 -25.43
CA LEU A 3 7.88 -19.29 -25.01
C LEU A 3 8.06 -18.03 -25.87
N LYS A 4 7.91 -18.13 -27.20
CA LYS A 4 8.00 -16.97 -28.10
C LYS A 4 6.98 -15.88 -27.75
N GLN A 5 5.76 -16.28 -27.40
CA GLN A 5 4.68 -15.37 -27.01
C GLN A 5 4.95 -14.74 -25.64
N VAL A 6 5.52 -15.52 -24.71
CA VAL A 6 5.94 -15.02 -23.39
C VAL A 6 7.04 -13.96 -23.52
N LEU A 7 8.07 -14.21 -24.33
CA LEU A 7 9.17 -13.26 -24.55
C LEU A 7 8.71 -11.99 -25.27
N ALA A 8 7.75 -12.11 -26.19
CA ALA A 8 7.14 -10.95 -26.83
C ALA A 8 6.28 -10.12 -25.86
N ALA A 9 5.60 -10.79 -24.92
CA ALA A 9 4.73 -10.14 -23.94
C ALA A 9 5.48 -9.50 -22.76
N VAL A 10 6.76 -9.82 -22.54
CA VAL A 10 7.60 -9.24 -21.47
C VAL A 10 8.89 -8.68 -22.06
N PRO A 11 8.90 -7.39 -22.45
CA PRO A 11 10.06 -6.77 -23.09
C PRO A 11 11.34 -6.89 -22.25
N GLY A 12 12.44 -7.23 -22.91
CA GLY A 12 13.77 -7.37 -22.29
C GLY A 12 13.99 -8.67 -21.51
N LEU A 13 12.96 -9.51 -21.31
CA LEU A 13 13.09 -10.79 -20.60
C LEU A 13 13.96 -11.77 -21.40
N PRO A 14 15.12 -12.21 -20.89
CA PRO A 14 15.97 -13.12 -21.65
C PRO A 14 15.51 -14.57 -21.47
N LYS A 15 15.57 -15.34 -22.56
CA LYS A 15 15.20 -16.78 -22.59
C LYS A 15 15.85 -17.60 -21.46
N ARG A 16 17.13 -17.35 -21.18
CA ARG A 16 17.87 -18.02 -20.09
C ARG A 16 17.27 -17.78 -18.70
N PHE A 17 16.68 -16.61 -18.48
CA PHE A 17 16.06 -16.27 -17.19
C PHE A 17 14.75 -17.03 -16.98
N VAL A 18 13.96 -17.22 -18.04
CA VAL A 18 12.76 -18.07 -17.99
C VAL A 18 13.11 -19.51 -17.61
N TYR A 19 14.17 -20.08 -18.22
CA TYR A 19 14.62 -21.43 -17.88
C TYR A 19 15.21 -21.52 -16.48
N TYR A 20 15.90 -20.47 -16.02
CA TYR A 20 16.41 -20.43 -14.67
C TYR A 20 15.26 -20.46 -13.65
N LEU A 21 14.20 -19.67 -13.88
CA LEU A 21 12.99 -19.70 -13.06
C LEU A 21 12.25 -21.05 -13.11
N GLU A 22 12.19 -21.70 -14.27
CA GLU A 22 11.66 -23.08 -14.41
C GLU A 22 12.48 -24.06 -13.57
N SER A 23 13.81 -23.97 -13.60
CA SER A 23 14.70 -24.87 -12.85
C SER A 23 14.60 -24.70 -11.33
N LEU A 24 14.32 -23.48 -10.87
CA LEU A 24 14.06 -23.16 -9.45
C LEU A 24 12.64 -23.53 -9.01
N GLY A 25 11.78 -23.97 -9.94
CA GLY A 25 10.38 -24.33 -9.68
C GLY A 25 9.45 -23.14 -9.45
N TYR A 26 9.91 -21.91 -9.74
CA TYR A 26 9.14 -20.68 -9.57
C TYR A 26 8.01 -20.54 -10.60
N ILE A 27 8.17 -21.18 -11.76
CA ILE A 27 7.14 -21.34 -12.80
C ILE A 27 7.10 -22.80 -13.22
N LYS A 28 5.93 -23.30 -13.65
CA LYS A 28 5.73 -24.73 -13.96
C LYS A 28 4.97 -24.91 -15.27
N PRO A 29 5.61 -24.63 -16.42
CA PRO A 29 4.94 -24.79 -17.72
C PRO A 29 4.56 -26.26 -17.97
N ARG A 30 3.39 -26.46 -18.57
CA ARG A 30 2.94 -27.79 -18.99
C ARG A 30 3.84 -28.29 -20.12
N LYS A 31 4.43 -29.47 -19.93
CA LYS A 31 5.22 -30.15 -20.97
C LYS A 31 4.29 -30.98 -21.85
N VAL A 32 4.07 -30.56 -23.09
CA VAL A 32 3.26 -31.27 -24.06
C VAL A 32 4.18 -32.15 -24.92
N PRO A 33 4.03 -33.48 -24.87
CA PRO A 33 4.86 -34.37 -25.68
C PRO A 33 4.58 -34.16 -27.17
N LYS A 34 5.66 -34.09 -27.95
CA LYS A 34 5.64 -34.05 -29.41
C LYS A 34 6.67 -35.05 -29.93
N ALA A 35 6.48 -35.53 -31.15
CA ALA A 35 7.27 -36.60 -31.77
C ALA A 35 8.80 -36.36 -31.88
N ARG A 36 9.31 -35.14 -31.62
CA ARG A 36 10.75 -34.83 -31.71
C ARG A 36 11.30 -33.94 -30.58
N ILE A 37 10.52 -33.00 -30.04
CA ILE A 37 10.96 -32.10 -28.96
C ILE A 37 9.75 -31.79 -28.07
N ALA A 38 9.89 -31.96 -26.75
CA ALA A 38 8.86 -31.58 -25.77
C ALA A 38 8.57 -30.07 -25.82
N ARG A 39 7.28 -29.72 -25.97
CA ARG A 39 6.82 -28.33 -26.01
C ARG A 39 6.51 -27.85 -24.59
N ARG A 40 6.83 -26.59 -24.28
CA ARG A 40 6.45 -25.90 -23.04
C ARG A 40 5.28 -24.96 -23.32
N ASP A 41 4.17 -25.16 -22.61
CA ASP A 41 3.03 -24.24 -22.60
C ASP A 41 2.91 -23.59 -21.22
N TYR A 42 3.13 -22.28 -21.18
CA TYR A 42 3.02 -21.43 -19.99
C TYR A 42 1.57 -20.99 -19.77
N SER A 43 1.09 -20.98 -18.53
CA SER A 43 -0.25 -20.45 -18.18
C SER A 43 -0.28 -18.91 -18.23
N ALA A 44 -1.46 -18.32 -18.07
CA ALA A 44 -1.59 -16.87 -17.87
C ALA A 44 -0.95 -16.44 -16.54
N GLU A 45 -1.04 -17.27 -15.50
CA GLU A 45 -0.40 -17.04 -14.20
C GLU A 45 1.12 -17.09 -14.32
N ASP A 46 1.67 -18.06 -15.06
CA ASP A 46 3.12 -18.11 -15.35
C ASP A 46 3.59 -16.81 -16.01
N LEU A 47 2.81 -16.26 -16.95
CA LEU A 47 3.14 -15.01 -17.63
C LEU A 47 3.10 -13.81 -16.68
N GLN A 48 2.09 -13.70 -15.82
CA GLN A 48 1.97 -12.63 -14.83
C GLN A 48 3.10 -12.69 -13.81
N LEU A 49 3.44 -13.90 -13.35
CA LEU A 49 4.53 -14.15 -12.43
C LEU A 49 5.89 -13.83 -13.06
N LEU A 50 6.13 -14.25 -14.30
CA LEU A 50 7.33 -13.90 -15.07
C LEU A 50 7.50 -12.38 -15.22
N ARG A 51 6.42 -11.67 -15.59
CA ARG A 51 6.42 -10.21 -15.72
C ARG A 51 6.77 -9.53 -14.41
N SER A 52 6.16 -9.99 -13.31
CA SER A 52 6.36 -9.41 -11.98
C SER A 52 7.76 -9.66 -11.45
N ILE A 53 8.27 -10.89 -11.52
CA ILE A 53 9.64 -11.24 -11.11
C ILE A 53 10.65 -10.43 -11.93
N TRP A 54 10.46 -10.35 -13.25
CA TRP A 54 11.37 -9.61 -14.13
C TRP A 54 11.43 -8.12 -13.77
N ARG A 55 10.26 -7.49 -13.54
CA ARG A 55 10.16 -6.09 -13.10
C ARG A 55 10.93 -5.83 -11.80
N TYR A 56 10.77 -6.68 -10.79
CA TYR A 56 11.49 -6.53 -9.52
C TYR A 56 12.98 -6.82 -9.67
N TYR A 57 13.36 -7.85 -10.43
CA TYR A 57 14.77 -8.16 -10.68
C TYR A 57 15.51 -7.01 -11.37
N GLN A 58 14.87 -6.35 -12.35
CA GLN A 58 15.43 -5.16 -13.01
C GLN A 58 15.62 -3.95 -12.07
N ARG A 59 14.92 -3.91 -10.94
CA ARG A 59 15.05 -2.88 -9.90
C ARG A 59 16.14 -3.21 -8.86
N GLY A 60 16.96 -4.24 -9.12
CA GLY A 60 18.09 -4.61 -8.27
C GLY A 60 17.74 -5.59 -7.14
N PHE A 61 16.50 -6.09 -7.07
CA PHE A 61 16.13 -7.10 -6.09
C PHE A 61 16.78 -8.45 -6.43
N SER A 62 17.24 -9.18 -5.41
CA SER A 62 17.68 -10.58 -5.58
C SER A 62 16.53 -11.43 -6.10
N LEU A 63 16.83 -12.53 -6.81
CA LEU A 63 15.80 -13.36 -7.42
C LEU A 63 14.80 -13.95 -6.41
N GLN A 64 15.28 -14.31 -5.21
CA GLN A 64 14.41 -14.79 -4.13
C GLN A 64 13.48 -13.70 -3.61
N HIS A 65 13.96 -12.46 -3.46
CA HIS A 65 13.12 -11.33 -3.06
C HIS A 65 12.13 -10.95 -4.17
N ALA A 66 12.58 -10.91 -5.43
CA ALA A 66 11.73 -10.66 -6.59
C ALA A 66 10.60 -11.70 -6.70
N TYR A 67 10.91 -12.99 -6.49
CA TYR A 67 9.91 -14.06 -6.43
C TYR A 67 8.94 -13.87 -5.27
N LYS A 68 9.47 -13.66 -4.05
CA LYS A 68 8.65 -13.44 -2.85
C LYS A 68 7.70 -12.24 -3.00
N GLN A 69 8.11 -11.17 -3.67
CA GLN A 69 7.24 -10.01 -3.94
C GLN A 69 6.24 -10.28 -5.07
N ALA A 70 6.62 -11.09 -6.07
CA ALA A 70 5.76 -11.46 -7.19
C ALA A 70 4.71 -12.53 -6.84
N THR A 71 4.97 -13.39 -5.84
CA THR A 71 4.03 -14.44 -5.39
C THR A 71 3.18 -14.05 -4.19
N LYS A 72 3.52 -12.97 -3.49
CA LYS A 72 2.56 -12.37 -2.58
C LYS A 72 1.34 -11.98 -3.42
N GLU A 73 0.14 -12.23 -2.89
CA GLU A 73 -1.08 -11.53 -3.31
C GLU A 73 -0.88 -10.04 -2.98
N SER A 74 -0.03 -9.39 -3.78
CA SER A 74 0.46 -8.05 -3.57
C SER A 74 -0.65 -7.11 -3.96
N HIS A 75 -1.64 -7.02 -3.09
CA HIS A 75 -2.62 -5.97 -3.20
C HIS A 75 -1.89 -4.64 -3.02
N VAL A 76 -2.08 -3.74 -3.97
CA VAL A 76 -1.61 -2.37 -3.87
C VAL A 76 -2.46 -1.68 -2.82
N VAL A 77 -1.79 -1.10 -1.83
CA VAL A 77 -2.47 -0.28 -0.84
C VAL A 77 -2.20 1.17 -1.15
N THR A 78 -3.27 1.94 -1.18
CA THR A 78 -3.21 3.34 -1.52
C THR A 78 -3.96 4.15 -0.50
N TYR A 79 -3.28 5.13 0.10
CA TYR A 79 -3.91 6.16 0.90
C TYR A 79 -4.37 7.29 -0.03
N VAL A 80 -5.60 7.72 0.12
CA VAL A 80 -6.20 8.81 -0.65
C VAL A 80 -6.70 9.86 0.34
N ALA A 81 -6.19 11.07 0.20
CA ALA A 81 -6.64 12.24 0.93
C ALA A 81 -7.56 13.08 0.05
N LEU A 82 -8.74 13.40 0.59
CA LEU A 82 -9.83 14.09 -0.11
C LEU A 82 -10.15 15.41 0.60
N ALA A 83 -10.18 16.50 -0.18
CA ALA A 83 -10.73 17.77 0.27
C ALA A 83 -12.26 17.68 0.26
N VAL A 84 -12.84 17.21 1.37
CA VAL A 84 -14.28 17.03 1.54
C VAL A 84 -14.80 18.10 2.50
N PRO A 85 -15.77 18.94 2.08
CA PRO A 85 -16.42 19.91 2.96
C PRO A 85 -17.00 19.23 4.20
N VAL A 86 -16.85 19.86 5.37
CA VAL A 86 -17.32 19.31 6.66
C VAL A 86 -18.75 18.76 6.60
N PRO A 87 -19.75 19.43 5.99
CA PRO A 87 -21.11 18.91 5.92
C PRO A 87 -21.25 17.59 5.15
N GLN A 88 -20.34 17.31 4.22
CA GLN A 88 -20.38 16.13 3.34
C GLN A 88 -19.54 14.96 3.88
N GLN A 89 -18.63 15.19 4.84
CA GLN A 89 -17.68 14.19 5.33
C GLN A 89 -18.36 12.90 5.78
N ARG A 90 -19.48 13.00 6.52
CA ARG A 90 -20.22 11.81 6.99
C ARG A 90 -20.75 10.97 5.84
N GLN A 91 -21.38 11.60 4.86
CA GLN A 91 -21.92 10.91 3.69
C GLN A 91 -20.81 10.20 2.91
N VAL A 92 -19.67 10.88 2.69
CA VAL A 92 -18.53 10.30 1.97
C VAL A 92 -17.92 9.12 2.75
N VAL A 93 -17.72 9.24 4.06
CA VAL A 93 -17.20 8.15 4.90
C VAL A 93 -18.12 6.92 4.87
N GLU A 94 -19.44 7.10 4.91
CA GLU A 94 -20.40 5.99 4.83
C GLU A 94 -20.46 5.39 3.41
N ARG A 95 -20.39 6.22 2.36
CA ARG A 95 -20.34 5.76 0.97
C ARG A 95 -19.13 4.87 0.69
N LEU A 96 -17.98 5.24 1.27
CA LEU A 96 -16.74 4.47 1.20
C LEU A 96 -16.85 3.13 1.92
N ARG A 97 -17.65 3.06 3.00
CA ARG A 97 -17.88 1.79 3.71
C ARG A 97 -18.57 0.75 2.82
N GLY A 98 -19.37 1.18 1.84
CA GLY A 98 -20.03 0.28 0.91
C GLY A 98 -19.12 -0.36 -0.14
N GLN A 99 -17.84 0.03 -0.24
CA GLN A 99 -16.88 -0.53 -1.20
C GLN A 99 -16.01 -1.58 -0.51
N GLU A 100 -15.81 -2.74 -1.15
CA GLU A 100 -15.04 -3.86 -0.59
C GLU A 100 -13.54 -3.57 -0.60
N GLU A 101 -13.08 -2.83 -1.60
CA GLU A 101 -11.69 -2.44 -1.80
C GLU A 101 -11.23 -1.39 -0.77
N VAL A 102 -12.15 -0.73 -0.06
CA VAL A 102 -11.80 0.26 0.97
C VAL A 102 -11.57 -0.45 2.31
N GLU A 103 -10.32 -0.45 2.78
CA GLU A 103 -9.95 -1.01 4.08
C GLU A 103 -10.31 -0.09 5.24
N ALA A 104 -10.24 1.23 5.05
CA ALA A 104 -10.52 2.20 6.10
C ALA A 104 -10.88 3.57 5.53
N ALA A 105 -11.66 4.34 6.27
CA ALA A 105 -11.91 5.75 5.99
C ALA A 105 -12.04 6.52 7.31
N ALA A 106 -11.55 7.75 7.33
CA ALA A 106 -11.59 8.63 8.49
C ALA A 106 -11.71 10.08 8.04
N ALA A 107 -12.66 10.81 8.61
CA ALA A 107 -12.58 12.25 8.63
C ALA A 107 -11.43 12.67 9.55
N VAL A 108 -10.71 13.72 9.16
CA VAL A 108 -9.55 14.22 9.90
C VAL A 108 -9.61 15.74 10.02
N TYR A 109 -9.04 16.26 11.09
CA TYR A 109 -8.71 17.68 11.20
C TYR A 109 -7.46 17.96 10.37
N GLY A 110 -7.58 18.81 9.36
CA GLY A 110 -6.49 19.18 8.47
C GLY A 110 -6.84 20.38 7.60
N GLU A 111 -5.83 21.20 7.29
CA GLU A 111 -5.98 22.38 6.44
C GLU A 111 -6.14 22.01 4.97
N SER A 112 -5.36 21.04 4.48
CA SER A 112 -5.30 20.69 3.05
C SER A 112 -6.33 19.65 2.61
N PHE A 113 -6.81 18.81 3.53
CA PHE A 113 -7.83 17.80 3.26
C PHE A 113 -8.56 17.43 4.55
N GLY A 114 -9.81 16.97 4.41
CA GLY A 114 -10.70 16.67 5.54
C GLY A 114 -10.99 15.18 5.73
N LEU A 115 -10.50 14.32 4.83
CA LEU A 115 -10.77 12.89 4.87
C LEU A 115 -9.56 12.11 4.31
N ILE A 116 -9.13 11.07 5.03
CA ILE A 116 -8.18 10.06 4.53
C ILE A 116 -8.90 8.73 4.43
N ALA A 117 -8.77 8.07 3.30
CA ALA A 117 -9.25 6.71 3.11
C ALA A 117 -8.16 5.83 2.50
N LYS A 118 -8.28 4.53 2.73
CA LYS A 118 -7.25 3.54 2.43
C LYS A 118 -7.88 2.44 1.60
N TRP A 119 -7.39 2.26 0.38
CA TRP A 119 -7.80 1.19 -0.52
C TRP A 119 -6.80 0.05 -0.51
N ARG A 120 -7.29 -1.13 -0.85
CA ARG A 120 -6.54 -2.33 -1.18
C ARG A 120 -7.09 -2.89 -2.47
N THR A 121 -6.34 -2.74 -3.54
CA THR A 121 -6.71 -3.19 -4.89
C THR A 121 -5.70 -4.21 -5.40
N ALA A 122 -6.01 -4.93 -6.47
CA ALA A 122 -5.03 -5.84 -7.09
C ALA A 122 -3.90 -5.04 -7.75
N GLU A 123 -4.25 -4.01 -8.53
CA GLU A 123 -3.31 -3.07 -9.14
C GLU A 123 -3.72 -1.62 -8.82
N GLU A 124 -2.77 -0.69 -8.92
CA GLU A 124 -3.01 0.73 -8.61
C GLU A 124 -4.08 1.35 -9.51
N HIS A 125 -4.10 0.98 -10.79
CA HIS A 125 -5.05 1.55 -11.75
C HIS A 125 -6.51 1.18 -11.43
N ASP A 126 -6.73 0.11 -10.67
CA ASP A 126 -8.07 -0.33 -10.27
C ASP A 126 -8.71 0.64 -9.29
N LEU A 127 -7.93 1.51 -8.62
CA LEU A 127 -8.45 2.56 -7.75
C LEU A 127 -9.26 3.61 -8.51
N TYR A 128 -8.78 4.03 -9.68
CA TYR A 128 -9.25 5.25 -10.34
C TYR A 128 -10.73 5.20 -10.75
N PRO A 129 -11.29 4.09 -11.28
CA PRO A 129 -12.72 4.02 -11.58
C PRO A 129 -13.61 4.33 -10.37
N PHE A 130 -13.28 3.77 -9.20
CA PHE A 130 -14.03 4.01 -7.97
C PHE A 130 -13.83 5.42 -7.44
N LEU A 131 -12.58 5.90 -7.44
CA LEU A 131 -12.25 7.25 -6.98
C LEU A 131 -12.93 8.32 -7.82
N VAL A 132 -12.88 8.20 -9.16
CA VAL A 132 -13.54 9.14 -10.08
C VAL A 132 -15.06 9.11 -9.90
N SER A 133 -15.66 7.91 -9.73
CA SER A 133 -17.11 7.83 -9.47
C SER A 133 -17.48 8.52 -8.16
N LEU A 134 -16.69 8.29 -7.09
CA LEU A 134 -16.89 8.93 -5.80
C LEU A 134 -16.80 10.46 -5.90
N LEU A 135 -15.75 10.99 -6.54
CA LEU A 135 -15.55 12.42 -6.70
C LEU A 135 -16.75 13.05 -7.44
N ARG A 136 -17.19 12.41 -8.53
CA ARG A 136 -18.35 12.87 -9.31
C ARG A 136 -19.66 12.83 -8.50
N GLU A 137 -19.94 11.72 -7.83
CA GLU A 137 -21.15 11.53 -7.01
C GLU A 137 -21.21 12.53 -5.84
N ALA A 138 -20.07 12.81 -5.21
CA ALA A 138 -19.97 13.74 -4.09
C ALA A 138 -19.79 15.21 -4.54
N GLY A 139 -19.68 15.49 -5.84
CA GLY A 139 -19.45 16.85 -6.35
C GLY A 139 -18.10 17.45 -5.96
N LEU A 140 -17.09 16.60 -5.71
CA LEU A 140 -15.76 17.02 -5.30
C LEU A 140 -14.91 17.36 -6.54
N THR A 141 -14.46 18.59 -6.62
CA THR A 141 -13.68 19.12 -7.76
C THR A 141 -12.18 19.20 -7.49
N SER A 142 -11.77 19.12 -6.22
CA SER A 142 -10.36 19.14 -5.83
C SER A 142 -9.63 17.87 -6.23
N ILE A 143 -8.36 18.01 -6.60
CA ILE A 143 -7.51 16.88 -6.94
C ILE A 143 -7.18 16.12 -5.64
N PRO A 144 -7.47 14.82 -5.54
CA PRO A 144 -7.10 14.03 -4.38
C PRO A 144 -5.59 13.85 -4.30
N ALA A 145 -5.03 13.88 -3.09
CA ALA A 145 -3.68 13.40 -2.87
C ALA A 145 -3.70 11.87 -2.78
N VAL A 146 -2.81 11.21 -3.52
CA VAL A 146 -2.76 9.75 -3.65
C VAL A 146 -1.36 9.28 -3.30
N TRP A 147 -1.27 8.38 -2.32
CA TRP A 147 -0.02 7.83 -1.83
C TRP A 147 -0.05 6.31 -1.86
N LYS A 148 0.66 5.75 -2.83
CA LYS A 148 0.83 4.31 -2.97
C LYS A 148 1.86 3.80 -1.96
N ALA A 149 1.46 2.83 -1.15
CA ALA A 149 2.35 2.15 -0.21
C ALA A 149 3.09 0.99 -0.88
N ASP A 150 4.40 0.88 -0.61
CA ASP A 150 5.26 -0.21 -1.08
C ASP A 150 5.58 -1.17 0.07
N GLU A 151 6.60 -0.85 0.89
CA GLU A 151 6.86 -1.55 2.14
C GLU A 151 5.92 -1.07 3.24
N ARG A 152 5.24 -2.01 3.90
CA ARG A 152 4.33 -1.69 5.01
C ARG A 152 4.38 -2.70 6.14
N PHE A 153 3.91 -2.26 7.30
CA PHE A 153 3.47 -3.13 8.37
C PHE A 153 2.12 -2.70 8.89
N ARG A 154 1.37 -3.66 9.39
CA ARG A 154 0.17 -3.46 10.17
C ARG A 154 0.22 -4.40 11.35
N ARG A 155 -0.09 -3.89 12.54
CA ARG A 155 -0.27 -4.71 13.73
C ARG A 155 -1.68 -5.28 13.71
N ALA A 156 -1.82 -6.57 14.05
CA ALA A 156 -3.13 -7.13 14.33
C ALA A 156 -3.80 -6.28 15.42
N GLY A 157 -5.09 -5.97 15.25
CA GLY A 157 -5.83 -5.09 16.14
C GLY A 157 -5.66 -5.52 17.59
N ARG A 158 -5.04 -4.66 18.42
CA ARG A 158 -5.17 -4.82 19.87
C ARG A 158 -6.63 -4.61 20.20
N LYS A 159 -7.26 -5.53 20.95
CA LYS A 159 -8.58 -5.28 21.56
C LYS A 159 -8.54 -3.88 22.16
N ALA A 160 -9.47 -3.01 21.72
CA ALA A 160 -9.55 -1.63 22.17
C ALA A 160 -9.46 -1.62 23.70
N ARG A 161 -8.38 -1.04 24.25
CA ARG A 161 -8.31 -0.81 25.70
C ARG A 161 -9.51 0.07 26.06
N LYS A 162 -10.20 -0.15 27.18
CA LYS A 162 -11.29 0.77 27.56
C LYS A 162 -10.66 2.11 27.95
N GLY A 163 -10.98 3.19 27.23
CA GLY A 163 -10.46 4.54 27.42
C GLY A 163 -10.78 5.45 26.24
N VAL A 164 -10.59 6.76 26.39
CA VAL A 164 -10.53 7.68 25.23
C VAL A 164 -9.36 7.22 24.37
N HIS A 165 -9.54 7.10 23.06
CA HIS A 165 -8.45 6.78 22.13
C HIS A 165 -8.32 7.91 21.14
N VAL A 166 -7.14 8.49 21.06
CA VAL A 166 -6.79 9.41 19.98
C VAL A 166 -6.24 8.59 18.83
N ARG A 167 -6.78 8.83 17.64
CA ARG A 167 -6.29 8.25 16.38
C ARG A 167 -5.78 9.37 15.50
N ALA A 168 -4.68 9.12 14.80
CA ALA A 168 -4.13 10.09 13.86
C ALA A 168 -3.45 9.39 12.69
N TYR A 169 -3.36 10.11 11.58
CA TYR A 169 -2.41 9.81 10.50
C TYR A 169 -1.26 10.79 10.60
N VAL A 170 -0.04 10.27 10.62
CA VAL A 170 1.19 11.06 10.66
C VAL A 170 1.93 10.83 9.35
N LEU A 171 2.11 11.90 8.59
CA LEU A 171 2.86 11.92 7.34
C LEU A 171 4.28 12.38 7.66
N LEU A 172 5.28 11.60 7.26
CA LEU A 172 6.68 11.89 7.52
C LEU A 172 7.39 12.28 6.21
N LYS A 173 8.28 13.27 6.34
CA LYS A 173 9.26 13.65 5.33
C LYS A 173 10.64 13.15 5.72
N ILE A 174 11.29 12.44 4.81
CA ILE A 174 12.56 11.74 5.02
C ILE A 174 13.45 11.97 3.79
N PRO A 175 14.25 13.04 3.75
CA PRO A 175 15.15 13.28 2.63
C PRO A 175 16.21 12.16 2.56
N GLY A 176 16.25 11.44 1.43
CA GLY A 176 17.28 10.42 1.13
C GLY A 176 16.82 8.96 1.23
N THR A 177 17.76 8.02 1.18
CA THR A 177 17.52 6.56 1.01
C THR A 177 17.26 5.79 2.31
N SER A 178 16.70 6.43 3.36
CA SER A 178 16.56 5.81 4.69
C SER A 178 15.14 5.37 5.07
N ALA A 179 14.17 5.47 4.17
CA ALA A 179 12.75 5.18 4.43
C ALA A 179 12.52 3.78 5.05
N ASP A 180 13.18 2.73 4.52
CA ASP A 180 13.04 1.36 5.06
C ASP A 180 13.58 1.25 6.49
N ARG A 181 14.71 1.90 6.78
CA ARG A 181 15.30 1.91 8.14
C ARG A 181 14.36 2.62 9.12
N ILE A 182 13.80 3.75 8.73
CA ILE A 182 12.85 4.49 9.57
C ILE A 182 11.58 3.67 9.74
N LEU A 183 11.06 3.03 8.68
CA LEU A 183 9.91 2.13 8.77
C LEU A 183 10.16 1.01 9.81
N GLN A 184 11.36 0.43 9.86
CA GLN A 184 11.71 -0.57 10.87
C GLN A 184 11.75 0.01 12.28
N GLN A 185 12.24 1.24 12.47
CA GLN A 185 12.19 1.91 13.78
C GLN A 185 10.75 2.21 14.21
N LEU A 186 9.89 2.62 13.27
CA LEU A 186 8.47 2.88 13.54
C LEU A 186 7.75 1.61 14.05
N ARG A 187 8.19 0.41 13.64
CA ARG A 187 7.69 -0.88 14.16
C ARG A 187 8.00 -1.10 15.64
N ALA A 188 8.89 -0.35 16.27
CA ALA A 188 9.16 -0.48 17.70
C ALA A 188 8.08 0.22 18.55
N PHE A 189 7.46 1.29 18.03
CA PHE A 189 6.48 2.06 18.79
C PHE A 189 5.11 1.38 18.79
N SER A 190 4.60 1.10 19.98
CA SER A 190 3.37 0.33 20.11
C SER A 190 2.10 1.13 19.79
N GLY A 191 2.19 2.46 19.82
CA GLY A 191 1.13 3.38 19.39
C GLY A 191 1.04 3.51 17.86
N ILE A 192 2.07 3.10 17.11
CA ILE A 192 2.02 3.02 15.65
C ILE A 192 1.45 1.66 15.28
N THR A 193 0.20 1.67 14.81
CA THR A 193 -0.56 0.47 14.47
C THR A 193 -0.33 0.03 13.04
N GLU A 194 0.01 0.97 12.16
CA GLU A 194 0.37 0.72 10.78
C GLU A 194 1.32 1.81 10.30
N ALA A 195 2.24 1.46 9.42
CA ALA A 195 2.94 2.44 8.59
C ALA A 195 3.33 1.84 7.26
N GLY A 196 3.40 2.67 6.23
CA GLY A 196 3.90 2.29 4.92
C GLY A 196 4.78 3.37 4.32
N VAL A 197 5.87 2.95 3.67
CA VAL A 197 6.65 3.81 2.78
C VAL A 197 5.79 4.10 1.57
N VAL A 198 5.61 5.38 1.26
CA VAL A 198 4.79 5.84 0.15
C VAL A 198 5.60 6.74 -0.79
N TYR A 199 5.11 6.88 -2.01
CA TYR A 199 5.70 7.78 -3.00
C TYR A 199 4.85 9.06 -3.12
N GLY A 200 5.51 10.23 -3.19
CA GLY A 200 4.89 11.53 -3.44
C GLY A 200 5.44 12.65 -2.55
N GLU A 201 4.58 13.61 -2.19
CA GLU A 201 4.92 14.68 -1.24
C GLU A 201 5.11 14.20 0.20
N THR A 202 5.06 12.91 0.49
CA THR A 202 5.45 12.35 1.79
C THR A 202 6.11 11.02 1.54
N ASP A 203 6.98 10.59 2.45
CA ASP A 203 7.79 9.40 2.29
C ASP A 203 7.24 8.23 3.12
N ILE A 204 6.56 8.51 4.24
CA ILE A 204 5.86 7.51 5.05
C ILE A 204 4.50 8.05 5.51
N VAL A 205 3.47 7.21 5.43
CA VAL A 205 2.19 7.42 6.13
C VAL A 205 2.11 6.43 7.28
N ALA A 206 1.94 6.93 8.51
CA ALA A 206 1.79 6.14 9.72
C ALA A 206 0.40 6.36 10.35
N LYS A 207 -0.28 5.27 10.73
CA LYS A 207 -1.50 5.30 11.53
C LYS A 207 -1.16 5.10 13.00
N VAL A 208 -1.52 6.08 13.82
CA VAL A 208 -1.29 6.12 15.25
C VAL A 208 -2.61 5.88 16.00
N GLU A 209 -2.58 5.04 17.02
CA GLU A 209 -3.66 4.86 17.99
C GLU A 209 -3.06 4.84 19.40
N VAL A 210 -3.43 5.81 20.24
CA VAL A 210 -2.92 6.04 21.60
C VAL A 210 -4.04 6.40 22.56
N GLY A 211 -3.79 6.33 23.87
CA GLY A 211 -4.81 6.53 24.90
C GLY A 211 -5.14 7.99 25.21
N SER A 212 -4.34 8.96 24.76
CA SER A 212 -4.61 10.37 25.01
C SER A 212 -3.89 11.29 24.02
N GLN A 213 -4.22 12.58 24.05
CA GLN A 213 -3.52 13.59 23.25
C GLN A 213 -2.06 13.74 23.70
N GLU A 214 -1.80 13.69 25.01
CA GLU A 214 -0.45 13.78 25.57
C GLU A 214 0.43 12.60 25.13
N GLU A 215 -0.15 11.39 25.03
CA GLU A 215 0.55 10.23 24.46
C GLU A 215 0.85 10.41 22.96
N LEU A 216 -0.06 11.03 22.21
CA LEU A 216 0.15 11.34 20.79
C LEU A 216 1.29 12.34 20.63
N ASP A 217 1.26 13.42 21.39
CA ASP A 217 2.25 14.49 21.33
C ASP A 217 3.64 13.95 21.68
N ARG A 218 3.76 13.15 22.75
CA ARG A 218 5.02 12.49 23.11
C ARG A 218 5.52 11.56 22.01
N LEU A 219 4.65 10.71 21.47
CA LEU A 219 5.02 9.77 20.41
C LEU A 219 5.48 10.51 19.14
N VAL A 220 4.76 11.55 18.71
CA VAL A 220 5.08 12.24 17.46
C VAL A 220 6.25 13.20 17.63
N MET A 221 6.19 14.10 18.61
CA MET A 221 7.15 15.20 18.75
C MET A 221 8.46 14.77 19.40
N GLU A 222 8.43 13.86 20.38
CA GLU A 222 9.67 13.45 21.06
C GLU A 222 10.28 12.20 20.39
N GLN A 223 9.44 11.21 20.05
CA GLN A 223 9.95 9.92 19.59
C GLN A 223 10.11 9.86 18.08
N VAL A 224 9.05 10.12 17.31
CA VAL A 224 9.07 10.01 15.85
C VAL A 224 9.92 11.12 15.22
N HIS A 225 9.74 12.38 15.63
CA HIS A 225 10.54 13.49 15.12
C HIS A 225 12.01 13.38 15.56
N GLY A 226 12.29 12.74 16.71
CA GLY A 226 13.64 12.47 17.19
C GLY A 226 14.38 11.37 16.42
N ILE A 227 13.73 10.65 15.50
CA ILE A 227 14.38 9.64 14.66
C ILE A 227 15.35 10.32 13.69
N PRO A 228 16.65 9.95 13.71
CA PRO A 228 17.61 10.48 12.74
C PRO A 228 17.17 10.20 11.30
N GLY A 229 17.01 11.27 10.52
CA GLY A 229 16.56 11.22 9.12
C GLY A 229 15.11 11.66 8.90
N VAL A 230 14.31 11.83 9.96
CA VAL A 230 13.00 12.51 9.86
C VAL A 230 13.24 14.02 9.79
N GLU A 231 12.81 14.66 8.71
CA GLU A 231 12.93 16.11 8.50
C GLU A 231 11.71 16.84 9.04
N SER A 232 10.51 16.33 8.76
CA SER A 232 9.27 16.93 9.26
C SER A 232 8.14 15.92 9.35
N THR A 233 7.16 16.25 10.17
CA THR A 233 5.93 15.47 10.38
C THR A 233 4.71 16.36 10.19
N ARG A 234 3.66 15.83 9.56
CA ARG A 234 2.32 16.44 9.56
C ARG A 234 1.33 15.46 10.17
N THR A 235 0.58 15.92 11.17
CA THR A 235 -0.34 15.07 11.93
C THR A 235 -1.78 15.47 11.64
N TYR A 236 -2.58 14.49 11.24
CA TYR A 236 -4.00 14.61 10.94
C TYR A 236 -4.78 13.81 11.97
N ILE A 237 -5.37 14.50 12.94
CA ILE A 237 -6.15 13.88 14.02
C ILE A 237 -7.49 13.42 13.47
N VAL A 238 -7.85 12.17 13.73
CA VAL A 238 -9.13 11.58 13.29
C VAL A 238 -10.28 12.12 14.12
N VAL A 239 -11.35 12.54 13.44
CA VAL A 239 -12.58 13.02 14.08
C VAL A 239 -13.29 11.85 14.77
N GLY A 240 -13.61 12.02 16.05
CA GLY A 240 -14.29 11.00 16.86
C GLY A 240 -15.62 10.56 16.24
N GLY A 241 -15.81 9.25 16.10
CA GLY A 241 -17.05 8.66 15.57
C GLY A 241 -17.27 8.82 14.06
N LEU A 242 -16.36 9.47 13.33
CA LEU A 242 -16.43 9.63 11.88
C LEU A 242 -15.30 8.89 11.16
N HIS A 243 -15.07 7.65 11.57
CA HIS A 243 -14.08 6.77 10.98
C HIS A 243 -14.48 5.29 11.15
N TRP A 244 -13.90 4.43 10.32
CA TRP A 244 -14.01 2.98 10.43
C TRP A 244 -12.80 2.31 9.78
N SER A 245 -12.56 1.05 10.13
CA SER A 245 -11.55 0.21 9.49
C SER A 245 -12.00 -1.25 9.49
N ARG A 246 -11.70 -1.97 8.42
CA ARG A 246 -11.89 -3.42 8.30
C ARG A 246 -10.69 -4.15 8.86
N ASP A 247 -10.96 -5.25 9.57
CA ASP A 247 -9.94 -6.26 9.85
C ASP A 247 -9.78 -7.11 8.58
N VAL A 248 -8.84 -6.69 7.74
CA VAL A 248 -8.47 -7.41 6.53
C VAL A 248 -7.23 -8.24 6.85
N PRO A 249 -7.19 -9.54 6.51
CA PRO A 249 -6.02 -10.40 6.71
C PRO A 249 -4.77 -9.92 5.96
#